data_AF-B7UTU7-F1
#
_entry.id   AF-B7UTU7-F1
#
_cell.length_a   1.000
_cell.length_b   1.000
_cell.length_c   1.000
_cell.angle_alpha   90.00
_cell.angle_beta   90.00
_cell.angle_gamma   90.00
#
_symmetry.space_group_name_H-M   'P 1'
#
loop_
_entity.id
_entity.type
_entity.pdbx_description
1 polymer ?
#
loop_
_entity_poly.entity_id
_entity_poly.type
_entity_poly.pdbx_seq_one_letter_code
_entity_poly.pdbx_strand_id
1 'polypeptide(L)'
;MEEEKVKVFLRETSSYYVYHKDSVEKNRFMKGKTLIRQFNLQYEPQYMYRRIPLSKIKEKIEQLDFLISAENSSNDFEDITNDFIAQISYLENMIEQVQNKINDLTNLEEVLLKDTTNSSSNLENSIQGKSSVDTIEKDLYIYKGKIETLKEQHREAINLFEMFNKTIKKYKEKQNMKSIKENEIHLE
;
A
#
# COMPACT_ATOMS: atom_id res chain seq x y z
N MET A 1 -14.47 10.78 34.98
CA MET A 1 -15.30 11.59 34.06
C MET A 1 -15.51 10.75 32.82
N GLU A 2 -16.74 10.34 32.53
CA GLU A 2 -17.05 9.56 31.32
C GLU A 2 -16.88 10.46 30.09
N GLU A 3 -16.05 10.04 29.13
CA GLU A 3 -15.93 10.72 27.85
C GLU A 3 -17.18 10.46 27.01
N GLU A 4 -18.02 11.48 26.81
CA GLU A 4 -19.14 11.41 25.88
C GLU A 4 -18.63 11.12 24.46
N LYS A 5 -18.90 9.91 23.97
CA LYS A 5 -18.56 9.52 22.60
C LYS A 5 -19.54 10.17 21.62
N VAL A 6 -19.09 11.22 20.95
CA VAL A 6 -19.85 11.89 19.89
C VAL A 6 -19.63 11.20 18.54
N LYS A 7 -20.71 10.81 17.87
CA LYS A 7 -20.66 10.33 16.48
C LYS A 7 -20.74 11.52 15.52
N VAL A 8 -19.70 11.69 14.69
CA VAL A 8 -19.62 12.75 13.69
C VAL A 8 -19.59 12.13 12.29
N PHE A 9 -20.43 12.64 11.38
CA PHE A 9 -20.44 12.23 9.98
C PHE A 9 -19.82 13.31 9.10
N LEU A 10 -18.76 12.95 8.36
CA LEU A 10 -18.06 13.85 7.43
C LEU A 10 -18.23 13.32 6.00
N ARG A 11 -18.48 14.22 5.05
CA ARG A 11 -18.47 13.91 3.61
C ARG A 11 -17.06 14.11 3.07
N GLU A 12 -16.53 13.13 2.34
CA GLU A 12 -15.16 13.17 1.83
C GLU A 12 -14.86 14.38 0.92
N THR A 13 -15.84 14.78 0.11
CA THR A 13 -15.71 15.82 -0.92
C THR A 13 -15.89 17.26 -0.38
N SER A 14 -16.51 17.39 0.80
CA SER A 14 -16.77 18.68 1.45
C SER A 14 -15.50 19.25 2.08
N SER A 15 -15.42 20.58 2.16
CA SER A 15 -14.36 21.28 2.88
C SER A 15 -14.88 21.74 4.23
N TYR A 16 -14.10 21.56 5.29
CA TYR A 16 -14.45 21.89 6.66
C TYR A 16 -13.40 22.85 7.23
N TYR A 17 -13.82 23.84 7.99
CA TYR A 17 -12.91 24.75 8.68
C TYR A 17 -12.50 24.14 10.02
N VAL A 18 -11.20 23.97 10.25
CA VAL A 18 -10.67 23.41 11.49
C VAL A 18 -10.17 24.54 12.37
N TYR A 19 -10.82 24.70 13.51
CA TYR A 19 -10.47 25.70 14.51
C TYR A 19 -9.60 25.09 15.61
N HIS A 20 -8.42 25.66 15.81
CA HIS A 20 -7.50 25.35 16.89
C HIS A 20 -7.57 26.48 17.91
N LYS A 21 -8.07 26.16 19.10
CA LYS A 21 -8.25 27.13 20.19
C LYS A 21 -6.94 27.80 20.60
N ASP A 22 -5.84 27.05 20.62
CA ASP A 22 -4.55 27.49 21.18
C ASP A 22 -3.52 27.87 20.10
N SER A 23 -3.87 27.80 18.81
CA SER A 23 -2.92 28.06 17.72
C SER A 23 -3.65 28.58 16.48
N VAL A 24 -3.93 29.88 16.47
CA VAL A 24 -4.68 30.53 15.37
C VAL A 24 -4.02 30.32 14.01
N GLU A 25 -2.69 30.25 13.96
CA GLU A 25 -1.91 29.99 12.74
C GLU A 25 -2.19 28.61 12.10
N LYS A 26 -2.71 27.66 12.89
CA LYS A 26 -3.06 26.31 12.41
C LYS A 26 -4.49 26.25 11.86
N ASN A 27 -5.26 27.32 11.97
CA ASN A 27 -6.62 27.37 11.49
C ASN A 27 -6.64 27.35 9.96
N ARG A 28 -7.28 26.31 9.39
CA ARG A 28 -7.33 26.15 7.94
C ARG A 28 -8.54 25.34 7.51
N PHE A 29 -8.93 25.54 6.25
CA PHE A 29 -9.85 24.63 5.59
C PHE A 29 -9.14 23.31 5.28
N MET A 30 -9.77 22.20 5.63
CA MET A 30 -9.34 20.85 5.29
C MET A 30 -10.44 20.12 4.56
N LYS A 31 -10.08 19.28 3.58
CA LYS A 31 -11.03 18.38 2.93
C LYS A 31 -11.49 17.29 3.91
N GLY A 32 -12.75 16.87 3.80
CA GLY A 32 -13.32 15.81 4.63
C GLY A 32 -12.50 14.53 4.59
N LYS A 33 -12.01 14.13 3.40
CA LYS A 33 -11.08 13.00 3.25
C LYS A 33 -9.82 13.12 4.13
N THR A 34 -9.26 14.32 4.25
CA THR A 34 -8.07 14.57 5.07
C THR A 34 -8.40 14.47 6.56
N LEU A 35 -9.55 15.00 6.97
CA LEU A 35 -10.01 14.95 8.37
C LEU A 35 -10.34 13.54 8.82
N ILE A 36 -11.06 12.77 8.00
CA ILE A 36 -11.36 11.36 8.26
C ILE A 36 -10.05 10.58 8.50
N ARG A 37 -9.01 10.84 7.69
CA ARG A 37 -7.70 10.20 7.88
C ARG A 37 -7.02 10.59 9.19
N GLN A 38 -7.17 11.82 9.66
CA GLN A 38 -6.59 12.28 10.92
C GLN A 38 -7.38 11.78 12.14
N PHE A 39 -8.71 11.73 12.10
CA PHE A 39 -9.50 11.24 13.23
C PHE A 39 -9.35 9.72 13.43
N ASN A 40 -9.06 8.97 12.36
CA ASN A 40 -8.80 7.53 12.44
C ASN A 40 -7.35 7.19 12.84
N LEU A 41 -6.60 8.08 13.51
CA LEU A 41 -5.22 7.86 13.97
C LEU A 41 -5.05 6.69 14.98
N GLN A 42 -6.13 6.03 15.42
CA GLN A 42 -6.06 4.73 16.11
C GLN A 42 -5.91 3.52 15.17
N TYR A 43 -6.00 3.70 13.85
CA TYR A 43 -5.33 2.79 12.93
C TYR A 43 -3.84 3.07 13.08
N GLU A 44 -3.13 2.12 13.69
CA GLU A 44 -1.71 2.23 14.01
C GLU A 44 -0.91 2.94 12.92
N PRO A 45 0.12 3.73 13.29
CA PRO A 45 1.14 4.16 12.37
C PRO A 45 2.00 2.94 12.01
N GLN A 46 1.43 2.00 11.23
CA GLN A 46 2.22 1.07 10.45
C GLN A 46 3.06 1.94 9.53
N TYR A 47 4.34 2.05 9.91
CA TYR A 47 5.47 2.59 9.19
C TYR A 47 5.08 3.27 7.88
N MET A 48 5.22 4.60 7.83
CA MET A 48 5.15 5.39 6.61
C MET A 48 6.24 4.94 5.62
N TYR A 49 6.12 3.75 5.04
CA TYR A 49 6.76 3.41 3.79
C TYR A 49 6.11 4.31 2.75
N ARG A 50 6.88 5.26 2.22
CA ARG A 50 6.43 6.08 1.10
C ARG A 50 5.93 5.13 0.03
N ARG A 51 4.64 5.20 -0.30
CA ARG A 51 4.13 4.64 -1.56
C ARG A 51 4.90 5.33 -2.68
N ILE A 52 5.97 4.71 -3.15
CA ILE A 52 6.59 5.11 -4.41
C ILE A 52 5.63 4.59 -5.48
N PRO A 53 4.95 5.46 -6.26
CA PRO A 53 4.10 5.00 -7.32
C PRO A 53 4.94 4.24 -8.35
N LEU A 54 4.41 3.13 -8.89
CA LEU A 54 5.05 2.33 -9.95
C LEU A 54 5.54 3.19 -11.14
N SER A 55 4.85 4.31 -11.43
CA SER A 55 5.27 5.28 -12.43
C SER A 55 6.64 5.92 -12.12
N LYS A 56 6.90 6.27 -10.85
CA LYS A 56 8.21 6.81 -10.44
C LYS A 56 9.32 5.78 -10.54
N ILE A 57 9.00 4.49 -10.35
CA ILE A 57 9.97 3.41 -10.52
C ILE A 57 10.29 3.21 -11.99
N LYS A 58 9.27 3.20 -12.87
CA LYS A 58 9.47 3.19 -14.33
C LYS A 58 10.31 4.37 -14.79
N GLU A 59 10.00 5.58 -14.31
CA GLU A 59 10.76 6.79 -14.62
C GLU A 59 12.22 6.67 -14.16
N LYS A 60 12.47 6.10 -12.96
CA LYS A 60 13.82 5.80 -12.48
C LYS A 60 14.54 4.74 -13.33
N ILE A 61 13.84 3.74 -13.88
CA ILE A 61 14.41 2.76 -14.82
C ILE A 61 14.78 3.44 -16.15
N GLU A 62 13.92 4.29 -16.70
CA GLU A 62 14.22 5.03 -17.94
C GLU A 62 15.40 5.99 -17.75
N GLN A 63 15.46 6.68 -16.61
CA GLN A 63 16.60 7.51 -16.23
C GLN A 63 17.88 6.66 -16.10
N LEU A 64 17.77 5.44 -15.57
CA LEU A 64 18.89 4.51 -15.47
C LEU A 64 19.36 4.03 -16.84
N ASP A 65 18.46 3.59 -17.72
CA ASP A 65 18.78 3.20 -19.10
C ASP A 65 19.46 4.36 -19.85
N PHE A 66 18.99 5.60 -19.63
CA PHE A 66 19.61 6.80 -20.16
C PHE A 66 21.01 7.07 -19.58
N LEU A 67 21.19 6.99 -18.26
CA LEU A 67 22.49 7.23 -17.60
C LEU A 67 23.52 6.15 -17.93
N ILE A 68 23.09 4.90 -18.06
CA ILE A 68 23.89 3.78 -18.55
C ILE A 68 24.32 4.03 -20.00
N SER A 69 23.42 4.53 -20.84
CA SER A 69 23.72 4.89 -22.23
C SER A 69 24.64 6.11 -22.34
N ALA A 70 24.60 7.00 -21.35
CA ALA A 70 25.41 8.21 -21.27
C ALA A 70 26.79 7.99 -20.60
N GLU A 71 27.12 6.77 -20.15
CA GLU A 71 28.43 6.37 -19.61
C GLU A 71 28.99 7.26 -18.47
N ASN A 72 28.11 7.86 -17.65
CA ASN A 72 28.47 8.90 -16.66
C ASN A 72 28.09 8.58 -15.20
N SER A 73 27.63 7.38 -14.85
CA SER A 73 27.21 7.09 -13.46
C SER A 73 28.33 6.51 -12.60
N SER A 74 28.74 7.23 -11.55
CA SER A 74 29.45 6.61 -10.42
C SER A 74 28.49 5.70 -9.66
N ASN A 75 28.93 4.46 -9.39
CA ASN A 75 28.30 3.47 -8.49
C ASN A 75 27.67 4.15 -7.23
N ASP A 76 26.51 3.78 -6.69
CA ASP A 76 25.87 2.48 -6.53
C ASP A 76 24.36 2.50 -6.85
N PHE A 77 23.86 1.43 -7.47
CA PHE A 77 22.43 1.22 -7.70
C PHE A 77 21.65 0.81 -6.42
N GLU A 78 22.29 0.96 -5.27
CA GLU A 78 21.80 0.52 -3.96
C GLU A 78 20.54 1.29 -3.54
N ASP A 79 20.48 2.60 -3.81
CA ASP A 79 19.28 3.41 -3.54
C ASP A 79 18.04 2.92 -4.30
N ILE A 80 18.20 2.57 -5.58
CA ILE A 80 17.09 2.07 -6.41
C ILE A 80 16.72 0.64 -5.97
N THR A 81 17.71 -0.17 -5.61
CA THR A 81 17.49 -1.52 -5.06
C THR A 81 16.69 -1.45 -3.75
N ASN A 82 17.08 -0.54 -2.85
CA ASN A 82 16.40 -0.30 -1.59
C ASN A 82 14.96 0.22 -1.80
N ASP A 83 14.74 1.08 -2.80
CA ASP A 83 13.39 1.53 -3.19
C ASP A 83 12.50 0.35 -3.63
N PHE A 84 13.04 -0.60 -4.42
CA PHE A 84 12.31 -1.81 -4.81
C PHE A 84 11.99 -2.71 -3.61
N ILE A 85 12.98 -2.98 -2.76
CA ILE A 85 12.81 -3.80 -1.54
C ILE A 85 11.72 -3.19 -0.66
N ALA A 86 11.79 -1.88 -0.39
CA ALA A 86 10.81 -1.18 0.41
C ALA A 86 9.39 -1.25 -0.18
N GLN A 87 9.25 -1.15 -1.51
CA GLN A 87 7.95 -1.25 -2.16
C GLN A 87 7.37 -2.68 -2.11
N ILE A 88 8.20 -3.70 -2.35
CA ILE A 88 7.78 -5.10 -2.28
C ILE A 88 7.35 -5.45 -0.86
N SER A 89 8.14 -5.11 0.16
CA SER A 89 7.79 -5.34 1.56
C SER A 89 6.51 -4.61 1.99
N TYR A 90 6.29 -3.39 1.50
CA TYR A 90 5.04 -2.67 1.74
C TYR A 90 3.83 -3.41 1.15
N LEU A 91 3.95 -3.90 -0.10
CA LEU A 91 2.86 -4.63 -0.76
C LEU A 91 2.57 -5.96 -0.05
N GLU A 92 3.59 -6.68 0.39
CA GLU A 92 3.45 -7.93 1.16
C GLU A 92 2.70 -7.69 2.47
N ASN A 93 3.09 -6.67 3.23
CA ASN A 93 2.43 -6.32 4.48
C ASN A 93 0.96 -5.93 4.26
N MET A 94 0.67 -5.16 3.21
CA MET A 94 -0.71 -4.78 2.87
C MET A 94 -1.57 -5.98 2.46
N ILE A 95 -0.99 -6.93 1.73
CA ILE A 95 -1.66 -8.20 1.36
C ILE A 95 -2.00 -8.98 2.63
N GLU A 96 -1.04 -9.14 3.54
CA GLU A 96 -1.23 -9.86 4.80
C GLU A 96 -2.34 -9.24 5.66
N GLN A 97 -2.35 -7.92 5.81
CA GLN A 97 -3.39 -7.23 6.57
C GLN A 97 -4.79 -7.41 5.97
N VAL A 98 -4.91 -7.31 4.65
CA VAL A 98 -6.20 -7.53 3.98
C VAL A 98 -6.62 -8.98 4.11
N GLN A 99 -5.69 -9.94 4.02
CA GLN A 99 -5.97 -11.35 4.23
C GLN A 99 -6.46 -11.64 5.65
N ASN A 100 -5.82 -11.06 6.67
CA ASN A 100 -6.26 -11.19 8.06
C ASN A 100 -7.67 -10.63 8.24
N LYS A 101 -7.97 -9.47 7.63
CA LYS A 101 -9.31 -8.88 7.69
C LYS A 101 -10.37 -9.75 7.01
N ILE A 102 -10.02 -10.40 5.88
CA ILE A 102 -10.90 -11.38 5.21
C ILE A 102 -11.16 -12.56 6.15
N ASN A 103 -10.12 -13.12 6.77
CA ASN A 103 -10.26 -14.25 7.68
C ASN A 103 -11.15 -13.91 8.89
N ASP A 104 -10.96 -12.74 9.49
CA ASP A 104 -11.78 -12.27 10.62
C ASP A 104 -13.26 -12.13 10.23
N LEU A 105 -13.53 -11.53 9.06
CA LEU A 105 -14.89 -11.35 8.55
C LEU A 105 -15.54 -12.70 8.21
N THR A 106 -14.82 -13.63 7.58
CA THR A 106 -15.32 -14.98 7.29
C THR A 106 -15.61 -15.76 8.56
N ASN A 107 -14.73 -15.69 9.58
CA ASN A 107 -15.00 -16.31 10.88
C ASN A 107 -16.26 -15.73 11.54
N LEU A 108 -16.43 -14.41 11.47
CA LEU A 108 -17.59 -13.72 12.04
C LEU A 108 -18.89 -14.07 11.29
N GLU A 109 -18.84 -14.15 9.97
CA GLU A 109 -19.93 -14.63 9.12
C GLU A 109 -20.37 -16.05 9.52
N GLU A 110 -19.43 -16.98 9.66
CA GLU A 110 -19.73 -18.35 10.08
C GLU A 110 -20.39 -18.43 11.47
N VAL A 111 -19.92 -17.63 12.43
CA VAL A 111 -20.49 -17.58 13.78
C VAL A 111 -21.93 -17.05 13.73
N LEU A 112 -22.17 -15.94 13.01
CA LEU A 112 -23.51 -15.37 12.88
C LEU A 112 -24.48 -16.31 12.16
N LEU A 113 -24.02 -17.07 11.17
CA LEU A 113 -24.83 -18.08 10.50
C LEU A 113 -25.24 -19.20 11.48
N LYS A 114 -24.30 -19.71 12.29
CA LYS A 114 -24.59 -20.72 13.33
C LYS A 114 -25.60 -20.18 14.35
N ASP A 115 -25.40 -18.97 14.84
CA ASP A 115 -26.30 -18.34 15.82
C ASP A 115 -27.72 -18.15 15.26
N THR A 116 -27.83 -17.70 14.00
CA THR A 116 -29.13 -17.51 13.33
C THR A 116 -29.87 -18.82 13.12
N THR A 117 -29.16 -19.93 12.83
CA THR A 117 -29.78 -21.26 12.70
C THR A 117 -30.24 -21.84 14.05
N ASN A 118 -29.55 -21.52 15.14
CA ASN A 118 -29.86 -22.00 16.48
C ASN A 118 -30.94 -21.16 17.19
N SER A 119 -31.10 -19.89 16.83
CA SER A 119 -32.02 -18.93 17.47
C SER A 119 -33.45 -18.96 16.91
N SER A 120 -33.95 -20.11 16.42
CA SER A 120 -35.20 -20.25 15.64
C SER A 120 -36.50 -19.80 16.34
N SER A 121 -36.43 -19.27 17.57
CA SER A 121 -37.59 -18.87 18.35
C SER A 121 -38.06 -17.41 18.14
N ASN A 122 -37.25 -16.49 17.59
CA ASN A 122 -37.64 -15.08 17.45
C ASN A 122 -37.35 -14.50 16.03
N LEU A 123 -38.42 -14.14 15.31
CA LEU A 123 -38.37 -13.61 13.94
C LEU A 123 -37.52 -12.34 13.80
N GLU A 124 -37.56 -11.43 14.79
CA GLU A 124 -36.76 -10.20 14.81
C GLU A 124 -35.25 -10.49 14.85
N ASN A 125 -34.82 -11.46 15.67
CA ASN A 125 -33.42 -11.86 15.77
C ASN A 125 -32.91 -12.46 14.45
N SER A 126 -33.76 -13.24 13.76
CA SER A 126 -33.43 -13.79 12.44
C SER A 126 -33.32 -12.73 11.35
N ILE A 127 -34.15 -11.68 11.39
CA ILE A 127 -34.07 -10.56 10.43
C ILE A 127 -32.81 -9.73 10.68
N GLN A 128 -32.49 -9.43 11.94
CA GLN A 128 -31.29 -8.69 12.32
C GLN A 128 -30.00 -9.47 11.98
N GLY A 129 -29.97 -10.78 12.26
CA GLY A 129 -28.86 -11.67 11.89
C GLY A 129 -28.61 -11.69 10.38
N LYS A 130 -29.67 -11.85 9.57
CA LYS A 130 -29.59 -11.80 8.10
C LYS A 130 -29.03 -10.47 7.59
N SER A 131 -29.53 -9.34 8.09
CA SER A 131 -29.01 -8.01 7.70
C SER A 131 -27.53 -7.81 8.07
N SER A 132 -27.06 -8.42 9.17
CA SER A 132 -25.65 -8.38 9.57
C SER A 132 -24.77 -9.23 8.65
N VAL A 133 -25.22 -10.44 8.31
CA VAL A 133 -24.54 -11.33 7.35
C VAL A 133 -24.43 -10.67 5.98
N ASP A 134 -25.52 -10.10 5.45
CA ASP A 134 -25.52 -9.38 4.16
C ASP A 134 -24.52 -8.21 4.12
N THR A 135 -24.27 -7.58 5.27
CA THR A 135 -23.28 -6.50 5.39
C THR A 135 -21.85 -7.05 5.33
N ILE A 136 -21.60 -8.17 6.01
CA ILE A 136 -20.29 -8.84 6.01
C ILE A 136 -19.96 -9.41 4.63
N GLU A 137 -20.93 -10.01 3.92
CA GLU A 137 -20.75 -10.50 2.55
C GLU A 137 -20.30 -9.37 1.60
N LYS A 138 -20.91 -8.18 1.72
CA LYS A 138 -20.51 -7.00 0.92
C LYS A 138 -19.09 -6.55 1.25
N ASP A 139 -18.73 -6.48 2.53
CA ASP A 139 -17.38 -6.12 2.95
C ASP A 139 -16.35 -7.15 2.46
N LEU A 140 -16.67 -8.46 2.56
CA LEU A 140 -15.85 -9.55 2.03
C LEU A 140 -15.64 -9.41 0.53
N TYR A 141 -16.68 -9.07 -0.24
CA TYR A 141 -16.56 -8.83 -1.68
C TYR A 141 -15.56 -7.69 -1.97
N ILE A 142 -15.65 -6.58 -1.23
CA ILE A 142 -14.74 -5.44 -1.39
C ILE A 142 -13.30 -5.83 -1.04
N TYR A 143 -13.08 -6.50 0.10
CA TYR A 143 -11.73 -6.91 0.51
C TYR A 143 -11.12 -7.96 -0.41
N LYS A 144 -11.92 -8.90 -0.94
CA LYS A 144 -11.49 -9.86 -1.96
C LYS A 144 -11.09 -9.15 -3.27
N GLY A 145 -11.82 -8.12 -3.69
CA GLY A 145 -11.39 -7.29 -4.82
C GLY A 145 -10.06 -6.57 -4.54
N LYS A 146 -9.94 -5.98 -3.35
CA LYS A 146 -8.74 -5.24 -2.92
C LYS A 146 -7.50 -6.15 -2.87
N ILE A 147 -7.59 -7.36 -2.31
CA ILE A 147 -6.44 -8.25 -2.21
C ILE A 147 -5.92 -8.69 -3.57
N GLU A 148 -6.81 -8.94 -4.54
CA GLU A 148 -6.39 -9.29 -5.90
C GLU A 148 -5.66 -8.13 -6.58
N THR A 149 -6.15 -6.89 -6.41
CA THR A 149 -5.42 -5.72 -6.94
C THR A 149 -4.03 -5.53 -6.31
N LEU A 150 -3.88 -5.83 -5.02
CA LEU A 150 -2.59 -5.73 -4.33
C LEU A 150 -1.62 -6.84 -4.78
N LYS A 151 -2.12 -8.07 -4.96
CA LYS A 151 -1.32 -9.18 -5.50
C LYS A 151 -0.82 -8.87 -6.90
N GLU A 152 -1.64 -8.25 -7.74
CA GLU A 152 -1.21 -7.88 -9.09
C GLU A 152 -0.11 -6.81 -9.05
N GLN A 153 -0.27 -5.78 -8.20
CA GLN A 153 0.79 -4.78 -7.99
C GLN A 153 2.09 -5.39 -7.46
N HIS A 154 2.01 -6.39 -6.57
CA HIS A 154 3.17 -7.10 -6.04
C HIS A 154 3.90 -7.88 -7.15
N ARG A 155 3.17 -8.60 -8.01
CA ARG A 155 3.73 -9.27 -9.19
C ARG A 155 4.40 -8.30 -10.14
N GLU A 156 3.76 -7.17 -10.45
CA GLU A 156 4.35 -6.12 -11.29
C GLU A 156 5.66 -5.59 -10.71
N ALA A 157 5.70 -5.31 -9.40
CA ALA A 157 6.89 -4.82 -8.72
C ALA A 157 8.05 -5.84 -8.78
N ILE A 158 7.77 -7.13 -8.56
CA ILE A 158 8.77 -8.20 -8.70
C ILE A 158 9.30 -8.28 -10.14
N ASN A 159 8.41 -8.29 -11.13
CA ASN A 159 8.82 -8.36 -12.54
C ASN A 159 9.72 -7.18 -12.93
N LEU A 160 9.39 -5.97 -12.49
CA LEU A 160 10.20 -4.78 -12.73
C LEU A 160 11.55 -4.87 -12.02
N PHE A 161 11.59 -5.38 -10.80
CA PHE A 161 12.85 -5.57 -10.06
C PHE A 161 13.76 -6.60 -10.75
N GLU A 162 13.20 -7.68 -11.28
CA GLU A 162 13.95 -8.64 -12.08
C GLU A 162 14.52 -8.03 -13.37
N MET A 163 13.72 -7.22 -14.08
CA MET A 163 14.19 -6.50 -15.27
C MET A 163 15.34 -5.55 -14.93
N PHE A 164 15.20 -4.79 -13.85
CA PHE A 164 16.24 -3.90 -13.34
C PHE A 164 17.54 -4.64 -13.04
N ASN A 165 17.47 -5.77 -12.33
CA ASN A 165 18.63 -6.61 -12.03
C ASN A 165 19.32 -7.15 -13.29
N LYS A 166 18.54 -7.55 -14.31
CA LYS A 166 19.07 -7.97 -15.62
C LYS A 166 19.81 -6.82 -16.32
N THR A 167 19.28 -5.60 -16.27
CA THR A 167 19.92 -4.42 -16.86
C THR A 167 21.23 -4.08 -16.15
N ILE A 168 21.25 -4.08 -14.81
CA ILE A 168 22.48 -3.87 -14.04
C ILE A 168 23.54 -4.91 -14.38
N LYS A 169 23.15 -6.19 -14.49
CA LYS A 169 24.09 -7.25 -14.83
C LYS A 169 24.76 -7.00 -16.18
N LYS A 170 23.96 -6.67 -17.21
CA LYS A 170 24.48 -6.32 -18.55
C LYS A 170 25.40 -5.09 -18.52
N TYR A 171 25.07 -4.10 -17.70
CA TYR A 171 25.91 -2.92 -17.53
C TYR A 171 27.28 -3.26 -16.92
N LYS A 172 27.30 -4.04 -15.83
CA LYS A 172 28.54 -4.50 -15.20
C LYS A 172 29.41 -5.33 -16.16
N GLU A 173 28.80 -6.20 -16.96
CA GLU A 173 29.51 -6.97 -17.99
C GLU A 173 30.17 -6.06 -19.05
N LYS A 174 29.46 -5.04 -19.54
CA LYS A 174 30.00 -4.06 -20.50
C LYS A 174 31.17 -3.24 -19.91
N GLN A 175 31.03 -2.76 -18.68
CA GLN A 175 32.09 -2.01 -17.98
C GLN A 175 33.35 -2.87 -17.81
N ASN A 176 33.20 -4.14 -17.41
CA ASN A 176 34.32 -5.06 -17.29
C ASN A 176 35.02 -5.29 -18.64
N MET A 177 34.27 -5.51 -19.73
CA MET A 177 34.87 -5.67 -21.07
C MET A 177 35.62 -4.42 -21.55
N LYS A 178 35.14 -3.21 -21.19
CA LYS A 178 35.81 -1.95 -21.52
C LYS A 178 37.16 -1.83 -20.80
N SER A 179 37.19 -2.13 -19.50
CA SER A 179 38.43 -2.12 -18.70
C SER A 179 39.49 -3.09 -19.21
N ILE A 180 39.09 -4.28 -19.71
CA ILE A 180 40.03 -5.26 -20.26
C ILE A 180 40.67 -4.73 -21.54
N LYS A 181 39.89 -4.14 -22.45
CA LYS A 181 40.40 -3.53 -23.68
C LYS A 181 41.33 -2.35 -23.42
N GLU A 182 41.00 -1.49 -22.45
CA GLU A 182 41.85 -0.35 -22.08
C GLU A 182 43.20 -0.83 -21.50
N ASN A 183 43.21 -1.91 -20.72
CA ASN A 183 44.44 -2.48 -20.18
C ASN A 183 45.31 -3.17 -21.25
N GLU A 184 44.72 -3.78 -22.28
CA GLU A 184 45.48 -4.36 -23.40
C GLU A 184 46.19 -3.29 -24.26
N ILE A 185 45.56 -2.13 -24.47
CA ILE A 185 46.12 -1.03 -25.29
C ILE A 185 47.33 -0.36 -24.60
N HIS A 186 47.47 -0.49 -23.28
CA HIS A 186 48.58 0.08 -22.53
C HIS A 186 49.79 -0.87 -22.36
N LEU A 187 49.70 -2.11 -22.86
CA LEU A 187 50.75 -3.13 -22.77
C LEU A 187 51.52 -3.36 -24.08
N GLU A 188 51.14 -2.71 -25.19
CA GLU A 188 51.91 -2.64 -26.46
C GLU A 188 52.81 -1.39 -26.52
#